data_AF-A0A553V5Q3-F1
#
_entry.id   AF-A0A553V5Q3-F1
#
_cell.length_a   1.000
_cell.length_b   1.000
_cell.length_c   1.000
_cell.angle_alpha   90.00
_cell.angle_beta   90.00
_cell.angle_gamma   90.00
#
_symmetry.space_group_name_H-M   'P 1'
#
loop_
_entity.id
_entity.type
_entity.pdbx_description
1 polymer ?
#
loop_
_entity_poly.entity_id
_entity_poly.type
_entity_poly.pdbx_seq_one_letter_code
_entity_poly.pdbx_strand_id
1 'polypeptide(L)'
;MPHSVTSGTANSNTSNRAALLALSVLASGALGQAGAQNLDAYRSLKTALNQAVQDRAFSKGRSLSDLQKAQQALDSLQPTIQDKILSQGLTDALSASRASLARSPAELEAQVTQARGLMRAVLYTQTLTALPTAQQPNQARLLTEEFGLSGAASSQFLTSLASGKTAQAQRLIEQAAARKVQGYLGAVNLADKTAAYLNLTRAASWFTAVQSAPGAGALQVDQFASALNAVTGGDVAAASTALQTLRSSSASFVQAASGAAPSTAVNTVPTLPKPTPAQASTPPSAPATASATTPAASSRPSPSGSSGGADRIYAALGRALSAASVADQATARSALEDAQQALNQSPTLGRSASSAALATDLSTLKARSGLRPSDVQSAIGDLANVEAEVKGQTGSVLNASAASVSRGVGGGIRAVLFFVLALISLYPLYLLNLAFGSRNPYWRSVLGGLMLLLLPLLLEGLFGLLGWLGDLAGFGALRSLTNLTLTQNAWGGPVWALSLVLALTALTYGFRGLCIQFGLLGSAKPMQTETQSSLEWDEEI
;
A
#
# COMPACT_ATOMS: atom_id res chain seq x y z
N MET A 1 87.40 -14.67 -33.01
CA MET A 1 86.96 -15.26 -31.72
C MET A 1 86.73 -14.10 -30.74
N PRO A 2 85.73 -14.08 -29.83
CA PRO A 2 84.43 -14.79 -29.76
C PRO A 2 83.22 -13.81 -29.55
N HIS A 3 82.00 -14.38 -29.59
CA HIS A 3 80.73 -14.17 -28.81
C HIS A 3 80.40 -12.78 -28.18
N SER A 4 79.16 -12.30 -28.03
CA SER A 4 77.83 -12.94 -27.93
C SER A 4 76.70 -11.88 -27.90
N VAL A 5 75.51 -12.33 -28.29
CA VAL A 5 74.18 -11.70 -28.25
C VAL A 5 73.66 -11.48 -26.81
N THR A 6 72.92 -10.39 -26.55
CA THR A 6 71.63 -10.44 -25.80
C THR A 6 70.81 -9.16 -25.93
N SER A 7 69.70 -9.28 -26.68
CA SER A 7 68.52 -8.43 -26.65
C SER A 7 67.60 -8.82 -25.50
N GLY A 8 67.00 -7.85 -24.80
CA GLY A 8 66.02 -8.13 -23.75
C GLY A 8 65.41 -6.89 -23.11
N THR A 9 64.65 -6.09 -23.87
CA THR A 9 63.71 -5.10 -23.32
C THR A 9 62.39 -5.80 -22.94
N ALA A 10 62.18 -6.05 -21.65
CA ALA A 10 60.91 -6.54 -21.13
C ALA A 10 60.00 -5.34 -20.76
N ASN A 11 58.88 -5.29 -21.47
CA ASN A 11 57.84 -4.28 -21.45
C ASN A 11 56.96 -4.44 -20.18
N SER A 12 56.92 -3.42 -19.34
CA SER A 12 56.07 -3.31 -18.14
C SER A 12 54.64 -2.93 -18.53
N ASN A 13 53.84 -3.88 -19.02
CA ASN A 13 52.45 -3.60 -19.41
C ASN A 13 51.44 -4.72 -19.08
N THR A 14 51.71 -5.51 -18.04
CA THR A 14 50.85 -6.63 -17.60
C THR A 14 50.11 -6.37 -16.28
N SER A 15 50.52 -5.41 -15.44
CA SER A 15 49.88 -5.22 -14.13
C SER A 15 48.59 -4.37 -14.15
N ASN A 16 48.39 -3.51 -15.14
CA ASN A 16 47.17 -2.69 -15.25
C ASN A 16 46.01 -3.39 -16.00
N ARG A 17 46.28 -4.53 -16.67
CA ARG A 17 45.22 -5.30 -17.35
C ARG A 17 44.51 -6.29 -16.41
N ALA A 18 45.16 -6.71 -15.32
CA ALA A 18 44.54 -7.57 -14.32
C ALA A 18 43.52 -6.82 -13.42
N ALA A 19 43.76 -5.54 -13.12
CA ALA A 19 42.83 -4.72 -12.34
C ALA A 19 41.56 -4.32 -13.12
N LEU A 20 41.66 -4.16 -14.45
CA LEU A 20 40.51 -3.90 -15.33
C LEU A 20 39.72 -5.17 -15.73
N LEU A 21 40.34 -6.35 -15.63
CA LEU A 21 39.66 -7.64 -15.79
C LEU A 21 38.96 -8.13 -14.50
N ALA A 22 39.45 -7.73 -13.31
CA ALA A 22 38.75 -8.03 -12.05
C ALA A 22 37.47 -7.19 -11.85
N LEU A 23 37.41 -5.99 -12.45
CA LEU A 23 36.22 -5.12 -12.37
C LEU A 23 35.16 -5.42 -13.46
N SER A 24 35.50 -6.19 -14.49
CA SER A 24 34.57 -6.62 -15.55
C SER A 24 33.97 -8.01 -15.34
N VAL A 25 34.51 -8.81 -14.41
CA VAL A 25 33.91 -10.09 -14.00
C VAL A 25 32.80 -9.92 -12.95
N LEU A 26 32.74 -8.80 -12.21
CA LEU A 26 31.62 -8.46 -11.33
C LEU A 26 30.39 -7.88 -12.04
N ALA A 27 30.52 -7.50 -13.32
CA ALA A 27 29.40 -6.98 -14.13
C ALA A 27 28.85 -8.01 -15.15
N SER A 28 29.54 -9.12 -15.37
CA SER A 28 29.16 -10.13 -16.38
C SER A 28 28.28 -11.27 -15.84
N GLY A 29 27.95 -11.26 -14.55
CA GLY A 29 26.94 -12.15 -13.94
C GLY A 29 25.51 -11.59 -13.95
N ALA A 30 25.32 -10.32 -14.33
CA ALA A 30 24.04 -9.62 -14.20
C ALA A 30 23.18 -9.58 -15.47
N LEU A 31 23.65 -10.14 -16.60
CA LEU A 31 22.94 -10.06 -17.89
C LEU A 31 22.42 -11.41 -18.41
N GLY A 32 22.41 -12.45 -17.57
CA GLY A 32 21.86 -13.78 -17.91
C GLY A 32 20.84 -14.36 -16.92
N GLN A 33 20.49 -13.66 -15.84
CA GLN A 33 19.67 -14.19 -14.72
C GLN A 33 18.53 -13.23 -14.29
N ALA A 34 18.00 -12.42 -15.22
CA ALA A 34 17.00 -11.38 -14.93
C ALA A 34 15.59 -11.89 -14.52
N GLY A 35 15.48 -13.08 -13.94
CA GLY A 35 14.20 -13.64 -13.48
C GLY A 35 14.29 -14.70 -12.38
N ALA A 36 15.47 -15.00 -11.83
CA ALA A 36 15.62 -16.00 -10.77
C ALA A 36 15.55 -15.35 -9.38
N GLN A 37 14.54 -15.71 -8.60
CA GLN A 37 14.38 -15.28 -7.21
C GLN A 37 15.60 -15.69 -6.37
N ASN A 38 16.11 -14.78 -5.54
CA ASN A 38 17.21 -15.08 -4.63
C ASN A 38 16.75 -15.98 -3.45
N LEU A 39 16.89 -17.30 -3.61
CA LEU A 39 16.40 -18.29 -2.64
C LEU A 39 17.14 -18.26 -1.31
N ASP A 40 18.42 -17.89 -1.30
CA ASP A 40 19.21 -17.82 -0.08
C ASP A 40 18.84 -16.59 0.75
N ALA A 41 18.56 -15.46 0.09
CA ALA A 41 17.97 -14.29 0.74
C ALA A 41 16.58 -14.61 1.33
N TYR A 42 15.74 -15.37 0.61
CA TYR A 42 14.45 -15.83 1.11
C TYR A 42 14.57 -16.70 2.38
N ARG A 43 15.45 -17.71 2.35
CA ARG A 43 15.69 -18.58 3.52
C ARG A 43 16.27 -17.81 4.70
N SER A 44 17.19 -16.89 4.44
CA SER A 44 17.79 -16.03 5.47
C SER A 44 16.74 -15.13 6.13
N LEU A 45 15.85 -14.53 5.34
CA LEU A 45 14.72 -13.74 5.82
C LEU A 45 13.79 -14.58 6.71
N LYS A 46 13.41 -15.78 6.25
CA LYS A 46 12.54 -16.69 7.02
C LYS A 46 13.17 -17.08 8.35
N THR A 47 14.45 -17.45 8.35
CA THR A 47 15.17 -17.84 9.56
C THR A 47 15.27 -16.68 10.53
N ALA A 48 15.65 -15.49 10.06
CA ALA A 48 15.76 -14.29 10.89
C ALA A 48 14.42 -13.89 11.53
N LEU A 49 13.31 -13.95 10.77
CA LEU A 49 11.96 -13.72 11.30
C LEU A 49 11.57 -14.73 12.38
N ASN A 50 11.87 -16.02 12.20
CA ASN A 50 11.59 -17.03 13.21
C ASN A 50 12.41 -16.83 14.48
N GLN A 51 13.71 -16.53 14.34
CA GLN A 51 14.59 -16.23 15.46
C GLN A 51 14.12 -14.99 16.22
N ALA A 52 13.68 -13.93 15.52
CA ALA A 52 13.16 -12.73 16.15
C ALA A 52 11.98 -13.01 17.10
N VAL A 53 11.07 -13.93 16.75
CA VAL A 53 9.95 -14.33 17.61
C VAL A 53 10.43 -15.18 18.79
N GLN A 54 11.34 -16.13 18.55
CA GLN A 54 11.89 -17.00 19.60
C GLN A 54 12.69 -16.20 20.63
N ASP A 55 13.60 -15.35 20.16
CA ASP A 55 14.46 -14.53 20.99
C ASP A 55 13.69 -13.43 21.71
N ARG A 56 12.50 -13.03 21.22
CA ARG A 56 11.67 -12.03 21.92
C ARG A 56 11.26 -12.45 23.33
N ALA A 57 11.13 -13.75 23.57
CA ALA A 57 10.81 -14.31 24.88
C ALA A 57 11.97 -14.15 25.88
N PHE A 58 13.21 -14.06 25.41
CA PHE A 58 14.42 -14.04 26.24
C PHE A 58 15.13 -12.68 26.24
N SER A 59 15.17 -11.98 25.10
CA SER A 59 15.86 -10.70 24.95
C SER A 59 15.28 -9.86 23.81
N LYS A 60 14.80 -8.67 24.16
CA LYS A 60 14.37 -7.65 23.19
C LYS A 60 15.51 -7.21 22.26
N GLY A 61 16.75 -7.17 22.77
CA GLY A 61 17.92 -6.77 22.01
C GLY A 61 18.31 -7.79 20.94
N ARG A 62 18.25 -9.09 21.27
CA ARG A 62 18.50 -10.16 20.29
C ARG A 62 17.42 -10.21 19.21
N SER A 63 16.16 -10.11 19.62
CA SER A 63 15.03 -10.00 18.70
C SER A 63 15.15 -8.80 17.74
N LEU A 64 15.61 -7.63 18.20
CA LEU A 64 15.91 -6.49 17.32
C LEU A 64 17.03 -6.79 16.32
N SER A 65 18.10 -7.46 16.78
CA SER A 65 19.21 -7.88 15.91
C SER A 65 18.75 -8.85 14.82
N ASP A 66 17.86 -9.79 15.16
CA ASP A 66 17.30 -10.70 14.16
C ASP A 66 16.34 -10.00 13.19
N LEU A 67 15.56 -9.01 13.65
CA LEU A 67 14.78 -8.16 12.73
C LEU A 67 15.67 -7.29 11.82
N GLN A 68 16.86 -6.89 12.27
CA GLN A 68 17.86 -6.22 11.43
C GLN A 68 18.42 -7.18 10.36
N LYS A 69 18.77 -8.42 10.72
CA LYS A 69 19.17 -9.45 9.77
C LYS A 69 18.05 -9.75 8.76
N ALA A 70 16.81 -9.77 9.22
CA ALA A 70 15.64 -9.93 8.36
C ALA A 70 15.54 -8.78 7.34
N GLN A 71 15.76 -7.52 7.76
CA GLN A 71 15.80 -6.39 6.83
C GLN A 71 16.89 -6.55 5.77
N GLN A 72 18.12 -6.89 6.17
CA GLN A 72 19.23 -7.09 5.22
C GLN A 72 18.94 -8.20 4.20
N ALA A 73 18.30 -9.28 4.66
CA ALA A 73 17.86 -10.36 3.78
C ALA A 73 16.74 -9.91 2.84
N LEU A 74 15.80 -9.07 3.29
CA LEU A 74 14.78 -8.46 2.42
C LEU A 74 15.42 -7.55 1.37
N ASP A 75 16.36 -6.68 1.76
CA ASP A 75 17.06 -5.77 0.83
C ASP A 75 17.78 -6.54 -0.27
N SER A 76 18.30 -7.73 0.04
CA SER A 76 18.93 -8.66 -0.91
C SER A 76 17.93 -9.43 -1.78
N LEU A 77 16.70 -9.61 -1.30
CA LEU A 77 15.62 -10.32 -2.01
C LEU A 77 14.85 -9.38 -2.94
N GLN A 78 14.64 -8.13 -2.54
CA GLN A 78 13.78 -7.13 -3.18
C GLN A 78 14.05 -6.93 -4.68
N PRO A 79 15.31 -6.85 -5.17
CA PRO A 79 15.59 -6.69 -6.60
C PRO A 79 15.11 -7.86 -7.46
N THR A 80 14.90 -9.03 -6.84
CA THR A 80 14.45 -10.25 -7.51
C THR A 80 12.95 -10.49 -7.40
N ILE A 81 12.20 -9.63 -6.70
CA ILE A 81 10.74 -9.73 -6.57
C ILE A 81 10.07 -9.04 -7.76
N GLN A 82 9.32 -9.79 -8.55
CA GLN A 82 8.60 -9.25 -9.72
C GLN A 82 7.40 -8.36 -9.34
N ASP A 83 6.68 -8.71 -8.27
CA ASP A 83 5.50 -7.98 -7.81
C ASP A 83 5.89 -6.83 -6.85
N LYS A 84 5.79 -5.60 -7.33
CA LYS A 84 6.12 -4.40 -6.55
C LYS A 84 5.19 -4.18 -5.34
N ILE A 85 3.93 -4.60 -5.42
CA ILE A 85 2.95 -4.45 -4.33
C ILE A 85 3.32 -5.40 -3.19
N LEU A 86 3.63 -6.66 -3.51
CA LEU A 86 4.07 -7.64 -2.51
C LEU A 86 5.44 -7.29 -1.92
N SER A 87 6.36 -6.74 -2.72
CA SER A 87 7.63 -6.17 -2.25
C SER A 87 7.42 -5.04 -1.23
N GLN A 88 6.53 -4.09 -1.55
CA GLN A 88 6.22 -2.99 -0.64
C GLN A 88 5.56 -3.51 0.64
N GLY A 89 4.58 -4.40 0.52
CA GLY A 89 3.91 -5.02 1.67
C GLY A 89 4.87 -5.77 2.60
N LEU A 90 5.90 -6.43 2.06
CA LEU A 90 6.96 -7.07 2.87
C LEU A 90 7.78 -6.06 3.66
N THR A 91 8.11 -4.92 3.04
CA THR A 91 8.83 -3.81 3.68
C THR A 91 8.01 -3.23 4.81
N ASP A 92 6.73 -2.96 4.54
CA ASP A 92 5.78 -2.42 5.53
C ASP A 92 5.59 -3.40 6.69
N ALA A 93 5.42 -4.70 6.41
CA ALA A 93 5.26 -5.74 7.44
C ALA A 93 6.52 -5.91 8.32
N LEU A 94 7.72 -5.78 7.76
CA LEU A 94 8.97 -5.78 8.53
C LEU A 94 9.09 -4.53 9.40
N SER A 95 8.71 -3.36 8.89
CA SER A 95 8.67 -2.12 9.68
C SER A 95 7.68 -2.23 10.86
N ALA A 96 6.50 -2.81 10.61
CA ALA A 96 5.48 -3.05 11.62
C ALA A 96 5.95 -4.07 12.68
N SER A 97 6.68 -5.11 12.27
CA SER A 97 7.31 -6.08 13.18
C SER A 97 8.35 -5.41 14.10
N ARG A 98 9.08 -4.40 13.62
CA ARG A 98 10.03 -3.65 14.46
C ARG A 98 9.31 -2.70 15.40
N ALA A 99 8.23 -2.08 14.96
CA ALA A 99 7.40 -1.23 15.81
C ALA A 99 6.71 -2.04 16.93
N SER A 100 6.25 -3.26 16.64
CA SER A 100 5.59 -4.13 17.62
C SER A 100 6.54 -4.69 18.68
N LEU A 101 7.84 -4.74 18.41
CA LEU A 101 8.87 -5.13 19.38
C LEU A 101 8.74 -4.37 20.71
N ALA A 102 8.34 -3.10 20.66
CA ALA A 102 8.16 -2.23 21.81
C ALA A 102 6.82 -2.42 22.55
N ARG A 103 5.84 -3.09 21.95
CA ARG A 103 4.47 -3.26 22.50
C ARG A 103 4.32 -4.57 23.26
N SER A 104 4.32 -5.71 22.57
CA SER A 104 4.14 -7.03 23.19
C SER A 104 4.75 -8.17 22.36
N PRO A 105 5.09 -9.31 22.98
CA PRO A 105 5.55 -10.50 22.26
C PRO A 105 4.50 -11.07 21.30
N ALA A 106 3.22 -11.07 21.69
CA ALA A 106 2.13 -11.57 20.86
C ALA A 106 1.91 -10.70 19.62
N GLU A 107 2.03 -9.37 19.75
CA GLU A 107 1.94 -8.45 18.60
C GLU A 107 3.13 -8.65 17.66
N LEU A 108 4.35 -8.84 18.19
CA LEU A 108 5.51 -9.18 17.35
C LEU A 108 5.25 -10.46 16.55
N GLU A 109 4.79 -11.51 17.22
CA GLU A 109 4.51 -12.78 16.56
C GLU A 109 3.44 -12.65 15.47
N ALA A 110 2.39 -11.87 15.70
CA ALA A 110 1.36 -11.59 14.73
C ALA A 110 1.90 -10.87 13.49
N GLN A 111 2.67 -9.79 13.69
CA GLN A 111 3.27 -9.03 12.59
C GLN A 111 4.29 -9.86 11.79
N VAL A 112 5.12 -10.65 12.48
CA VAL A 112 6.04 -11.58 11.82
C VAL A 112 5.28 -12.67 11.03
N THR A 113 4.18 -13.16 11.58
CA THR A 113 3.33 -14.15 10.90
C THR A 113 2.71 -13.57 9.62
N GLN A 114 2.29 -12.31 9.65
CA GLN A 114 1.81 -11.58 8.48
C GLN A 114 2.93 -11.40 7.43
N ALA A 115 4.13 -10.97 7.84
CA ALA A 115 5.29 -10.88 6.96
C ALA A 115 5.59 -12.22 6.28
N ARG A 116 5.52 -13.33 7.03
CA ARG A 116 5.67 -14.69 6.49
C ARG A 116 4.55 -15.08 5.52
N GLY A 117 3.33 -14.57 5.69
CA GLY A 117 2.23 -14.74 4.74
C GLY A 117 2.56 -14.11 3.39
N LEU A 118 3.03 -12.86 3.41
CA LEU A 118 3.47 -12.14 2.22
C LEU A 118 4.67 -12.79 1.55
N MET A 119 5.64 -13.30 2.32
CA MET A 119 6.76 -14.08 1.76
C MET A 119 6.27 -15.30 0.98
N ARG A 120 5.30 -16.04 1.52
CA ARG A 120 4.70 -17.20 0.83
C ARG A 120 3.95 -16.78 -0.43
N ALA A 121 3.21 -15.66 -0.38
CA ALA A 121 2.56 -15.10 -1.56
C ALA A 121 3.58 -14.75 -2.66
N VAL A 122 4.70 -14.12 -2.31
CA VAL A 122 5.78 -13.78 -3.25
C VAL A 122 6.39 -15.03 -3.90
N LEU A 123 6.69 -16.06 -3.10
CA LEU A 123 7.23 -17.32 -3.62
C LEU A 123 6.20 -18.03 -4.53
N TYR A 124 4.94 -18.08 -4.11
CA TYR A 124 3.85 -18.70 -4.86
C TYR A 124 3.62 -18.01 -6.21
N THR A 125 3.36 -16.69 -6.21
CA THR A 125 3.07 -15.92 -7.43
C THR A 125 4.23 -15.98 -8.42
N GLN A 126 5.48 -15.83 -7.96
CA GLN A 126 6.64 -15.90 -8.86
C GLN A 126 6.87 -17.31 -9.40
N THR A 127 6.71 -18.35 -8.56
CA THR A 127 6.83 -19.74 -9.03
C THR A 127 5.77 -20.03 -10.10
N LEU A 128 4.54 -19.54 -9.93
CA LEU A 128 3.47 -19.70 -10.92
C LEU A 128 3.70 -18.87 -12.20
N THR A 129 4.28 -17.67 -12.08
CA THR A 129 4.56 -16.80 -13.23
C THR A 129 5.74 -17.31 -14.06
N ALA A 130 6.71 -17.98 -13.43
CA ALA A 130 7.88 -18.57 -14.08
C ALA A 130 7.58 -19.91 -14.79
N LEU A 131 6.40 -20.51 -14.55
CA LEU A 131 5.97 -21.80 -15.12
C LEU A 131 6.12 -21.93 -16.64
N PRO A 132 5.85 -20.90 -17.47
CA PRO A 132 5.88 -21.05 -18.92
C PRO A 132 7.29 -20.98 -19.53
N THR A 133 8.28 -20.47 -18.80
CA THR A 133 9.53 -19.97 -19.40
C THR A 133 10.81 -20.53 -18.77
N ALA A 134 10.75 -21.05 -17.54
CA ALA A 134 11.88 -21.72 -16.92
C ALA A 134 11.42 -22.76 -15.89
N GLN A 135 11.75 -24.03 -16.10
CA GLN A 135 11.72 -25.03 -15.03
C GLN A 135 12.76 -24.61 -13.98
N GLN A 136 12.30 -23.93 -12.92
CA GLN A 136 13.12 -23.57 -11.76
C GLN A 136 12.89 -24.61 -10.64
N PRO A 137 13.50 -25.81 -10.71
CA PRO A 137 13.22 -26.90 -9.77
C PRO A 137 13.53 -26.52 -8.32
N ASN A 138 14.48 -25.61 -8.11
CA ASN A 138 14.86 -25.15 -6.77
C ASN A 138 13.78 -24.25 -6.13
N GLN A 139 13.13 -23.37 -6.91
CA GLN A 139 11.97 -22.57 -6.45
C GLN A 139 10.78 -23.48 -6.15
N ALA A 140 10.49 -24.43 -7.03
CA ALA A 140 9.40 -25.39 -6.85
C ALA A 140 9.60 -26.27 -5.61
N ARG A 141 10.83 -26.75 -5.35
CA ARG A 141 11.18 -27.49 -4.13
C ARG A 141 10.99 -26.63 -2.88
N LEU A 142 11.50 -25.41 -2.89
CA LEU A 142 11.32 -24.47 -1.78
C LEU A 142 9.83 -24.20 -1.52
N LEU A 143 9.02 -24.05 -2.57
CA LEU A 143 7.57 -23.89 -2.44
C LEU A 143 6.92 -25.12 -1.78
N THR A 144 7.31 -26.35 -2.17
CA THR A 144 6.81 -27.56 -1.50
C THR A 144 7.20 -27.62 -0.03
N GLU A 145 8.43 -27.22 0.31
CA GLU A 145 8.91 -27.15 1.69
C GLU A 145 8.13 -26.11 2.50
N GLU A 146 7.89 -24.92 1.95
CA GLU A 146 7.14 -23.86 2.62
C GLU A 146 5.69 -24.26 2.89
N PHE A 147 5.02 -24.92 1.95
CA PHE A 147 3.64 -25.37 2.12
C PHE A 147 3.53 -26.71 2.84
N GLY A 148 4.65 -27.33 3.20
CA GLY A 148 4.70 -28.59 3.95
C GLY A 148 4.27 -29.81 3.14
N LEU A 149 4.43 -29.78 1.82
CA LEU A 149 4.24 -30.94 0.95
C LEU A 149 5.49 -31.84 1.06
N SER A 150 5.30 -33.07 1.51
CA SER A 150 6.36 -34.07 1.63
C SER A 150 5.98 -35.40 0.96
N GLY A 151 6.98 -36.25 0.72
CA GLY A 151 6.79 -37.58 0.13
C GLY A 151 6.04 -37.55 -1.21
N ALA A 152 4.99 -38.36 -1.32
CA ALA A 152 4.20 -38.52 -2.55
C ALA A 152 3.55 -37.22 -3.05
N ALA A 153 3.18 -36.31 -2.14
CA ALA A 153 2.52 -35.05 -2.52
C ALA A 153 3.52 -34.06 -3.16
N SER A 154 4.78 -34.05 -2.68
CA SER A 154 5.86 -33.25 -3.27
C SER A 154 6.27 -33.81 -4.63
N SER A 155 6.42 -35.13 -4.76
CA SER A 155 6.74 -35.75 -6.06
C SER A 155 5.63 -35.54 -7.08
N GLN A 156 4.36 -35.63 -6.68
CA GLN A 156 3.23 -35.35 -7.55
C GLN A 156 3.22 -33.88 -8.02
N PHE A 157 3.47 -32.93 -7.12
CA PHE A 157 3.59 -31.51 -7.48
C PHE A 157 4.70 -31.27 -8.49
N LEU A 158 5.92 -31.75 -8.22
CA LEU A 158 7.06 -31.58 -9.11
C LEU A 158 6.84 -32.27 -10.47
N THR A 159 6.17 -33.43 -10.50
CA THR A 159 5.81 -34.12 -11.74
C THR A 159 4.73 -33.37 -12.52
N SER A 160 3.72 -32.82 -11.85
CA SER A 160 2.69 -31.97 -12.48
C SER A 160 3.31 -30.71 -13.09
N LEU A 161 4.30 -30.11 -12.43
CA LEU A 161 5.07 -29.00 -12.99
C LEU A 161 5.89 -29.41 -14.21
N ALA A 162 6.65 -30.50 -14.12
CA ALA A 162 7.49 -30.99 -15.21
C ALA A 162 6.67 -31.38 -16.46
N SER A 163 5.43 -31.85 -16.26
CA SER A 163 4.50 -32.24 -17.32
C SER A 163 3.60 -31.12 -17.84
N GLY A 164 3.84 -29.85 -17.44
CA GLY A 164 3.05 -28.70 -17.89
C GLY A 164 1.61 -28.65 -17.36
N LYS A 165 1.25 -29.51 -16.38
CA LYS A 165 -0.07 -29.56 -15.75
C LYS A 165 -0.17 -28.54 -14.61
N THR A 166 -0.04 -27.26 -14.96
CA THR A 166 0.02 -26.13 -14.01
C THR A 166 -1.21 -26.06 -13.10
N ALA A 167 -2.41 -26.29 -13.63
CA ALA A 167 -3.65 -26.31 -12.85
C ALA A 167 -3.72 -27.47 -11.83
N GLN A 168 -3.00 -28.57 -12.05
CA GLN A 168 -2.90 -29.66 -11.05
C GLN A 168 -1.87 -29.31 -9.97
N ALA A 169 -0.71 -28.77 -10.36
CA ALA A 169 0.32 -28.32 -9.42
C ALA A 169 -0.21 -27.21 -8.49
N GLN A 170 -0.91 -26.22 -9.06
CA GLN A 170 -1.54 -25.14 -8.31
C GLN A 170 -2.56 -25.67 -7.27
N ARG A 171 -3.42 -26.61 -7.67
CA ARG A 171 -4.40 -27.23 -6.75
C ARG A 171 -3.75 -27.93 -5.57
N LEU A 172 -2.62 -28.61 -5.75
CA LEU A 172 -1.92 -29.29 -4.64
C LEU A 172 -1.41 -28.28 -3.58
N ILE A 173 -0.92 -27.12 -4.01
CA ILE A 173 -0.52 -26.03 -3.11
C ILE A 173 -1.72 -25.43 -2.40
N GLU A 174 -2.80 -25.17 -3.14
CA GLU A 174 -4.05 -24.63 -2.59
C GLU A 174 -4.65 -25.57 -1.54
N GLN A 175 -4.67 -26.88 -1.79
CA GLN A 175 -5.11 -27.87 -0.82
C GLN A 175 -4.24 -27.87 0.45
N ALA A 176 -2.91 -27.78 0.30
CA ALA A 176 -2.01 -27.70 1.45
C ALA A 176 -2.27 -26.43 2.28
N ALA A 177 -2.43 -25.29 1.63
CA ALA A 177 -2.77 -24.03 2.28
C ALA A 177 -4.13 -24.08 2.99
N ALA A 178 -5.16 -24.61 2.31
CA ALA A 178 -6.52 -24.74 2.83
C ALA A 178 -6.56 -25.60 4.09
N ARG A 179 -5.82 -26.72 4.12
CA ARG A 179 -5.68 -27.58 5.32
C ARG A 179 -4.99 -26.84 6.47
N LYS A 180 -3.98 -26.00 6.19
CA LYS A 180 -3.34 -25.17 7.24
C LYS A 180 -4.31 -24.14 7.79
N VAL A 181 -5.04 -23.41 6.93
CA VAL A 181 -6.08 -22.45 7.34
C VAL A 181 -7.10 -23.15 8.25
N GLN A 182 -7.67 -24.27 7.81
CA GLN A 182 -8.65 -25.04 8.57
C GLN A 182 -8.09 -25.51 9.92
N GLY A 183 -6.84 -26.00 9.95
CA GLY A 183 -6.18 -26.43 11.18
C GLY A 183 -6.03 -25.30 12.21
N TYR A 184 -5.56 -24.13 11.78
CA TYR A 184 -5.43 -22.97 12.68
C TYR A 184 -6.79 -22.42 13.13
N LEU A 185 -7.81 -22.41 12.25
CA LEU A 185 -9.17 -22.01 12.62
C LEU A 185 -9.84 -22.99 13.58
N GLY A 186 -9.55 -24.28 13.46
CA GLY A 186 -9.97 -25.31 14.40
C GLY A 186 -9.30 -25.15 15.78
N ALA A 187 -8.07 -24.66 15.82
CA ALA A 187 -7.31 -24.40 17.05
C ALA A 187 -7.65 -23.05 17.72
N VAL A 188 -8.55 -22.23 17.16
CA VAL A 188 -9.00 -20.99 17.82
C VAL A 188 -9.87 -21.34 19.02
N ASN A 189 -9.36 -21.06 20.22
CA ASN A 189 -10.06 -21.22 21.49
C ASN A 189 -10.34 -19.84 22.10
N LEU A 190 -11.61 -19.42 22.14
CA LEU A 190 -12.02 -18.12 22.67
C LEU A 190 -11.75 -17.95 24.19
N ALA A 191 -11.48 -19.03 24.92
CA ALA A 191 -11.07 -18.97 26.32
C ALA A 191 -9.66 -18.36 26.50
N ASP A 192 -8.77 -18.55 25.54
CA ASP A 192 -7.45 -17.92 25.51
C ASP A 192 -7.40 -16.91 24.35
N LYS A 193 -7.70 -15.64 24.67
CA LYS A 193 -7.75 -14.55 23.68
C LYS A 193 -6.44 -14.37 22.93
N THR A 194 -5.30 -14.61 23.58
CA THR A 194 -3.97 -14.44 22.97
C THR A 194 -3.73 -15.56 21.96
N ALA A 195 -4.00 -16.82 22.35
CA ALA A 195 -3.89 -17.96 21.43
C ALA A 195 -4.92 -17.88 20.30
N ALA A 196 -6.14 -17.39 20.58
CA ALA A 196 -7.17 -17.16 19.57
C ALA A 196 -6.72 -16.14 18.52
N TYR A 197 -6.22 -14.99 18.97
CA TYR A 197 -5.70 -13.95 18.09
C TYR A 197 -4.52 -14.46 17.23
N LEU A 198 -3.57 -15.17 17.84
CA LEU A 198 -2.42 -15.73 17.12
C LEU A 198 -2.84 -16.80 16.10
N ASN A 199 -3.71 -17.74 16.47
CA ASN A 199 -4.20 -18.76 15.55
C ASN A 199 -5.01 -18.16 14.40
N LEU A 200 -5.80 -17.12 14.65
CA LEU A 200 -6.54 -16.44 13.60
C LEU A 200 -5.63 -15.66 12.65
N THR A 201 -4.59 -15.01 13.19
CA THR A 201 -3.55 -14.36 12.39
C THR A 201 -2.75 -15.36 11.55
N ARG A 202 -2.41 -16.52 12.12
CA ARG A 202 -1.78 -17.62 11.39
C ARG A 202 -2.68 -18.10 10.25
N ALA A 203 -3.96 -18.34 10.51
CA ALA A 203 -4.92 -18.72 9.48
C ALA A 203 -5.00 -17.66 8.36
N ALA A 204 -5.14 -16.38 8.70
CA ALA A 204 -5.17 -15.29 7.74
C ALA A 204 -3.90 -15.25 6.88
N SER A 205 -2.72 -15.42 7.50
CA SER A 205 -1.44 -15.43 6.77
C SER A 205 -1.30 -16.59 5.77
N TRP A 206 -1.90 -17.74 6.05
CA TRP A 206 -1.95 -18.87 5.10
C TRP A 206 -2.92 -18.58 3.96
N PHE A 207 -4.03 -17.92 4.24
CA PHE A 207 -4.97 -17.51 3.21
C PHE A 207 -4.38 -16.44 2.29
N THR A 208 -3.65 -15.44 2.81
CA THR A 208 -3.00 -14.38 2.00
C THR A 208 -2.12 -14.96 0.88
N ALA A 209 -1.45 -16.09 1.12
CA ALA A 209 -0.59 -16.72 0.13
C ALA A 209 -1.36 -17.31 -1.08
N VAL A 210 -2.64 -17.64 -0.90
CA VAL A 210 -3.49 -18.29 -1.91
C VAL A 210 -4.77 -17.48 -2.17
N GLN A 211 -4.84 -16.21 -1.77
CA GLN A 211 -6.05 -15.39 -1.91
C GLN A 211 -6.45 -15.16 -3.38
N SER A 212 -5.49 -15.27 -4.31
CA SER A 212 -5.70 -15.17 -5.76
C SER A 212 -6.04 -16.52 -6.41
N ALA A 213 -6.21 -17.59 -5.61
CA ALA A 213 -6.57 -18.91 -6.11
C ALA A 213 -8.01 -18.90 -6.67
N PRO A 214 -8.26 -19.50 -7.84
CA PRO A 214 -9.61 -19.67 -8.37
C PRO A 214 -10.55 -20.41 -7.41
N GLY A 215 -10.01 -21.28 -6.55
CA GLY A 215 -10.75 -22.01 -5.54
C GLY A 215 -11.12 -21.19 -4.28
N ALA A 216 -10.52 -20.02 -4.05
CA ALA A 216 -10.70 -19.22 -2.81
C ALA A 216 -12.17 -18.85 -2.54
N GLY A 217 -12.98 -18.67 -3.59
CA GLY A 217 -14.44 -18.65 -3.52
C GLY A 217 -15.02 -17.70 -2.45
N ALA A 218 -15.82 -18.26 -1.54
CA ALA A 218 -16.55 -17.53 -0.50
C ALA A 218 -15.69 -17.06 0.69
N LEU A 219 -14.43 -17.47 0.78
CA LEU A 219 -13.53 -17.04 1.85
C LEU A 219 -12.89 -15.70 1.47
N GLN A 220 -13.10 -14.66 2.29
CA GLN A 220 -12.63 -13.31 2.00
C GLN A 220 -11.76 -12.76 3.13
N VAL A 221 -10.85 -11.83 2.78
CA VAL A 221 -9.97 -11.15 3.75
C VAL A 221 -10.78 -10.38 4.80
N ASP A 222 -11.90 -9.79 4.42
CA ASP A 222 -12.79 -9.02 5.33
C ASP A 222 -13.40 -9.89 6.44
N GLN A 223 -13.59 -11.20 6.18
CA GLN A 223 -14.09 -12.13 7.20
C GLN A 223 -13.04 -12.38 8.29
N PHE A 224 -11.75 -12.44 7.92
CA PHE A 224 -10.65 -12.52 8.88
C PHE A 224 -10.51 -11.22 9.68
N ALA A 225 -10.63 -10.06 9.04
CA ALA A 225 -10.59 -8.76 9.72
C ALA A 225 -11.75 -8.61 10.74
N SER A 226 -12.96 -9.01 10.33
CA SER A 226 -14.13 -9.00 11.21
C SER A 226 -13.96 -9.95 12.41
N ALA A 227 -13.42 -11.14 12.19
CA ALA A 227 -13.16 -12.09 13.27
C ALA A 227 -12.03 -11.62 14.20
N LEU A 228 -10.96 -11.01 13.67
CA LEU A 228 -9.92 -10.36 14.49
C LEU A 228 -10.53 -9.30 15.39
N ASN A 229 -11.31 -8.37 14.82
CA ASN A 229 -11.95 -7.28 15.55
C ASN A 229 -12.88 -7.79 16.66
N ALA A 230 -13.64 -8.86 16.40
CA ALA A 230 -14.52 -9.46 17.40
C ALA A 230 -13.73 -10.13 18.55
N VAL A 231 -12.65 -10.86 18.22
CA VAL A 231 -11.76 -11.50 19.22
C VAL A 231 -11.06 -10.44 20.08
N THR A 232 -10.55 -9.36 19.48
CA THR A 232 -9.88 -8.27 20.21
C THR A 232 -10.86 -7.39 20.97
N GLY A 233 -12.07 -7.19 20.44
CA GLY A 233 -13.15 -6.44 21.09
C GLY A 233 -13.75 -7.14 22.30
N GLY A 234 -13.48 -8.44 22.48
CA GLY A 234 -13.97 -9.22 23.61
C GLY A 234 -15.44 -9.62 23.52
N ASP A 235 -16.08 -9.42 22.37
CA ASP A 235 -17.44 -9.87 22.10
C ASP A 235 -17.42 -11.35 21.71
N VAL A 236 -17.64 -12.22 22.70
CA VAL A 236 -17.59 -13.68 22.53
C VAL A 236 -18.70 -14.17 21.59
N ALA A 237 -19.86 -13.52 21.59
CA ALA A 237 -20.98 -13.89 20.73
C ALA A 237 -20.66 -13.55 19.27
N ALA A 238 -20.26 -12.30 18.99
CA ALA A 238 -19.84 -11.90 17.65
C ALA A 238 -18.62 -12.69 17.16
N ALA A 239 -17.65 -12.98 18.04
CA ALA A 239 -16.48 -13.79 17.70
C ALA A 239 -16.88 -15.23 17.37
N SER A 240 -17.83 -15.82 18.08
CA SER A 240 -18.32 -17.17 17.78
C SER A 240 -19.01 -17.25 16.42
N THR A 241 -19.86 -16.26 16.10
CA THR A 241 -20.54 -16.16 14.80
C THR A 241 -19.54 -15.96 13.68
N ALA A 242 -18.61 -15.00 13.82
CA ALA A 242 -17.58 -14.73 12.82
C ALA A 242 -16.70 -15.96 12.58
N LEU A 243 -16.31 -16.69 13.65
CA LEU A 243 -15.55 -17.93 13.52
C LEU A 243 -16.34 -19.06 12.86
N GLN A 244 -17.65 -19.17 13.11
CA GLN A 244 -18.49 -20.17 12.46
C GLN A 244 -18.60 -19.91 10.96
N THR A 245 -18.82 -18.66 10.56
CA THR A 245 -18.80 -18.24 9.15
C THR A 245 -17.44 -18.52 8.51
N LEU A 246 -16.34 -18.18 9.20
CA LEU A 246 -14.99 -18.39 8.69
C LEU A 246 -14.67 -19.87 8.51
N ARG A 247 -15.12 -20.72 9.45
CA ARG A 247 -14.98 -22.18 9.36
C ARG A 247 -15.79 -22.76 8.21
N SER A 248 -17.04 -22.33 8.02
CA SER A 248 -17.85 -22.79 6.87
C SER A 248 -17.24 -22.36 5.54
N SER A 249 -16.81 -21.10 5.41
CA SER A 249 -16.14 -20.59 4.21
C SER A 249 -14.83 -21.33 3.94
N SER A 250 -14.07 -21.65 5.00
CA SER A 250 -12.83 -22.44 4.88
C SER A 250 -13.08 -23.89 4.45
N ALA A 251 -14.18 -24.50 4.90
CA ALA A 251 -14.57 -25.85 4.48
C ALA A 251 -14.95 -25.88 2.99
N SER A 252 -15.72 -24.87 2.53
CA SER A 252 -16.02 -24.69 1.11
C SER A 252 -14.76 -24.49 0.27
N PHE A 253 -13.78 -23.72 0.77
CA PHE A 253 -12.48 -23.54 0.11
C PHE A 253 -11.71 -24.87 -0.02
N VAL A 254 -11.64 -25.68 1.05
CA VAL A 254 -11.02 -27.02 1.01
C VAL A 254 -11.71 -27.92 -0.03
N GLN A 255 -13.05 -27.88 -0.08
CA GLN A 255 -13.83 -28.69 -1.02
C GLN A 255 -13.60 -28.25 -2.48
N ALA A 256 -13.59 -26.95 -2.74
CA ALA A 256 -13.26 -26.39 -4.06
C ALA A 256 -11.82 -26.75 -4.49
N ALA A 257 -10.84 -26.63 -3.58
CA ALA A 257 -9.46 -27.00 -3.82
C ALA A 257 -9.29 -28.51 -4.11
N SER A 258 -10.17 -29.36 -3.56
CA SER A 258 -10.16 -30.82 -3.79
C SER A 258 -10.77 -31.27 -5.12
N GLY A 259 -11.45 -30.40 -5.87
CA GLY A 259 -11.94 -30.68 -7.22
C GLY A 259 -13.31 -31.38 -7.33
N ALA A 260 -14.10 -31.42 -6.25
CA ALA A 260 -15.49 -31.87 -6.29
C ALA A 260 -16.40 -30.69 -6.72
N ALA A 261 -16.62 -30.51 -8.02
CA ALA A 261 -17.44 -29.41 -8.56
C ALA A 261 -18.96 -29.68 -8.41
N PRO A 262 -19.78 -28.63 -8.57
CA PRO A 262 -20.50 -28.53 -9.83
C PRO A 262 -20.04 -27.31 -10.62
N SER A 263 -19.80 -27.55 -11.90
CA SER A 263 -19.48 -26.56 -12.91
C SER A 263 -20.63 -25.58 -13.10
N THR A 264 -20.33 -24.28 -13.07
CA THR A 264 -20.95 -23.31 -13.97
C THR A 264 -19.90 -22.27 -14.30
N ALA A 265 -19.33 -22.38 -15.49
CA ALA A 265 -18.50 -21.36 -16.06
C ALA A 265 -19.39 -20.19 -16.48
N VAL A 266 -19.11 -19.00 -15.95
CA VAL A 266 -19.38 -17.74 -16.66
C VAL A 266 -18.12 -16.88 -16.54
N ASN A 267 -17.49 -16.65 -17.69
CA ASN A 267 -16.54 -15.57 -17.91
C ASN A 267 -17.12 -14.25 -17.38
N THR A 268 -16.49 -13.63 -16.39
CA THR A 268 -16.56 -12.18 -16.23
C THR A 268 -15.19 -11.64 -15.82
N VAL A 269 -14.72 -10.71 -16.65
CA VAL A 269 -13.63 -9.77 -16.42
C VAL A 269 -13.83 -9.05 -15.07
N PRO A 270 -12.77 -8.71 -14.30
CA PRO A 270 -12.94 -8.03 -13.02
C PRO A 270 -13.67 -6.70 -13.22
N THR A 271 -14.91 -6.63 -12.76
CA THR A 271 -15.68 -5.40 -12.65
C THR A 271 -15.91 -5.10 -11.17
N LEU A 272 -15.37 -3.95 -10.76
CA LEU A 272 -15.56 -3.34 -9.44
C LEU A 272 -17.06 -3.01 -9.25
N PRO A 273 -17.65 -3.21 -8.05
CA PRO A 273 -19.07 -2.94 -7.83
C PRO A 273 -19.39 -1.45 -8.01
N LYS A 274 -20.27 -1.19 -8.96
CA LYS A 274 -21.00 0.07 -9.18
C LYS A 274 -22.17 0.14 -8.19
N PRO A 275 -22.38 1.25 -7.45
CA PRO A 275 -23.63 1.45 -6.72
C PRO A 275 -24.73 1.83 -7.71
N THR A 276 -25.84 1.10 -7.72
CA THR A 276 -27.04 1.43 -8.51
C THR A 276 -28.27 1.39 -7.59
N PRO A 277 -29.25 2.29 -7.81
CA PRO A 277 -30.10 2.89 -6.77
C PRO A 277 -31.23 1.99 -6.27
N ALA A 278 -31.72 2.32 -5.07
CA ALA A 278 -32.97 1.82 -4.52
C ALA A 278 -34.14 2.09 -5.48
N GLN A 279 -34.86 1.03 -5.86
CA GLN A 279 -36.18 1.12 -6.47
C GLN A 279 -37.22 0.46 -5.56
N ALA A 280 -38.35 1.17 -5.50
CA ALA A 280 -39.52 0.97 -4.67
C ALA A 280 -40.20 -0.38 -4.87
N SER A 281 -40.81 -0.88 -3.80
CA SER A 281 -41.83 -1.92 -3.84
C SER A 281 -43.08 -1.46 -3.06
N THR A 282 -44.18 -1.33 -3.79
CA THR A 282 -45.56 -1.17 -3.32
C THR A 282 -46.20 -2.54 -2.96
N PRO A 283 -47.36 -2.57 -2.26
CA PRO A 283 -47.67 -3.50 -1.15
C PRO A 283 -48.49 -4.74 -1.56
N PRO A 284 -48.80 -5.64 -0.60
CA PRO A 284 -50.21 -5.75 -0.22
C PRO A 284 -50.52 -6.03 1.27
N SER A 285 -51.67 -5.47 1.67
CA SER A 285 -52.73 -5.95 2.58
C SER A 285 -52.45 -6.41 4.03
N ALA A 286 -53.04 -5.65 4.95
CA ALA A 286 -53.42 -6.04 6.32
C ALA A 286 -54.62 -7.03 6.32
N PRO A 287 -55.00 -7.70 7.44
CA PRO A 287 -55.56 -6.99 8.61
C PRO A 287 -55.22 -7.55 10.03
N ALA A 288 -55.32 -6.62 11.01
CA ALA A 288 -55.77 -6.77 12.43
C ALA A 288 -54.95 -7.68 13.39
N THR A 289 -54.72 -7.42 14.68
CA THR A 289 -55.02 -6.37 15.68
C THR A 289 -54.26 -6.82 16.96
N ALA A 290 -53.58 -5.93 17.69
CA ALA A 290 -53.60 -5.87 19.17
C ALA A 290 -52.59 -4.86 19.73
N SER A 291 -53.10 -4.08 20.67
CA SER A 291 -52.61 -2.87 21.32
C SER A 291 -51.34 -2.96 22.20
N ALA A 292 -50.59 -1.86 22.17
CA ALA A 292 -50.05 -1.06 23.28
C ALA A 292 -49.22 -1.70 24.41
N THR A 293 -47.95 -1.28 24.52
CA THR A 293 -47.41 -0.74 25.79
C THR A 293 -46.20 0.19 25.56
N THR A 294 -46.14 1.20 26.41
CA THR A 294 -45.38 2.46 26.49
C THR A 294 -43.84 2.31 26.53
N PRO A 295 -43.04 3.36 26.17
CA PRO A 295 -41.58 3.26 25.99
C PRO A 295 -40.82 3.25 27.33
N ALA A 296 -39.95 2.27 27.52
CA ALA A 296 -38.94 2.29 28.57
C ALA A 296 -37.68 3.04 28.07
N ALA A 297 -37.22 3.98 28.89
CA ALA A 297 -36.08 4.85 28.66
C ALA A 297 -34.82 4.10 28.20
N SER A 298 -34.15 4.65 27.18
CA SER A 298 -32.83 4.22 26.75
C SER A 298 -31.80 4.55 27.84
N SER A 299 -31.49 3.57 28.70
CA SER A 299 -30.28 3.61 29.51
C SER A 299 -29.07 3.32 28.61
N ARG A 300 -28.35 4.40 28.29
CA ARG A 300 -27.02 4.37 27.66
C ARG A 300 -26.09 3.50 28.54
N PRO A 301 -25.47 2.42 28.03
CA PRO A 301 -24.47 1.71 28.80
C PRO A 301 -23.22 2.60 28.91
N SER A 302 -22.94 3.08 30.12
CA SER A 302 -21.65 3.68 30.48
C SER A 302 -20.58 2.59 30.45
N PRO A 303 -19.50 2.70 29.65
CA PRO A 303 -18.40 1.74 29.67
C PRO A 303 -17.51 1.98 30.90
N SER A 304 -17.94 1.41 32.03
CA SER A 304 -17.12 1.17 33.20
C SER A 304 -16.18 0.00 32.91
N GLY A 305 -15.04 0.33 32.33
CA GLY A 305 -13.95 -0.61 32.09
C GLY A 305 -12.70 0.20 31.79
N SER A 306 -11.76 0.22 32.74
CA SER A 306 -10.47 0.89 32.65
C SER A 306 -9.58 0.25 31.57
N SER A 307 -9.92 0.46 30.30
CA SER A 307 -8.97 0.49 29.20
C SER A 307 -8.13 1.75 29.33
N GLY A 308 -6.82 1.67 29.11
CA GLY A 308 -5.91 2.80 29.29
C GLY A 308 -6.40 4.03 28.54
N GLY A 309 -6.30 5.22 29.16
CA GLY A 309 -6.82 6.46 28.58
C GLY A 309 -6.31 6.73 27.16
N ALA A 310 -5.08 6.31 26.83
CA ALA A 310 -4.51 6.41 25.49
C ALA A 310 -5.23 5.56 24.43
N ASP A 311 -5.64 4.32 24.75
CA ASP A 311 -6.28 3.41 23.80
C ASP A 311 -7.63 3.97 23.32
N ARG A 312 -8.37 4.62 24.22
CA ARG A 312 -9.64 5.29 23.89
C ARG A 312 -9.42 6.48 22.95
N ILE A 313 -8.36 7.25 23.16
CA ILE A 313 -8.02 8.41 22.31
C ILE A 313 -7.57 7.92 20.92
N TYR A 314 -6.70 6.90 20.84
CA TYR A 314 -6.29 6.30 19.55
C TYR A 314 -7.47 5.69 18.78
N ALA A 315 -8.39 5.00 19.47
CA ALA A 315 -9.58 4.45 18.84
C ALA A 315 -10.50 5.56 18.27
N ALA A 316 -10.64 6.67 18.98
CA ALA A 316 -11.41 7.83 18.52
C ALA A 316 -10.71 8.53 17.33
N LEU A 317 -9.40 8.74 17.39
CA LEU A 317 -8.62 9.28 16.28
C LEU A 317 -8.62 8.37 15.05
N GLY A 318 -8.60 7.04 15.23
CA GLY A 318 -8.73 6.07 14.14
C GLY A 318 -10.09 6.16 13.43
N ARG A 319 -11.17 6.33 14.20
CA ARG A 319 -12.51 6.60 13.63
C ARG A 319 -12.55 7.92 12.88
N ALA A 320 -11.94 8.97 13.43
CA ALA A 320 -11.84 10.27 12.77
C ALA A 320 -11.05 10.19 11.45
N LEU A 321 -9.95 9.41 11.42
CA LEU A 321 -9.14 9.20 10.22
C LEU A 321 -9.93 8.47 9.13
N SER A 322 -10.64 7.41 9.49
CA SER A 322 -11.49 6.65 8.57
C SER A 322 -12.59 7.54 7.98
N ALA A 323 -13.30 8.31 8.81
CA ALA A 323 -14.33 9.24 8.34
C ALA A 323 -13.75 10.36 7.45
N ALA A 324 -12.60 10.92 7.82
CA ALA A 324 -11.92 11.93 7.01
C ALA A 324 -11.44 11.38 5.66
N SER A 325 -11.11 10.09 5.57
CA SER A 325 -10.64 9.46 4.33
C SER A 325 -11.72 9.34 3.26
N VAL A 326 -12.99 9.33 3.65
CA VAL A 326 -14.16 9.29 2.75
C VAL A 326 -14.88 10.64 2.67
N ALA A 327 -14.29 11.71 3.21
CA ALA A 327 -14.86 13.06 3.31
C ALA A 327 -16.14 13.17 4.16
N ASP A 328 -16.35 12.24 5.11
CA ASP A 328 -17.40 12.35 6.11
C ASP A 328 -16.95 13.25 7.28
N GLN A 329 -17.09 14.55 7.06
CA GLN A 329 -16.69 15.60 8.00
C GLN A 329 -17.51 15.59 9.29
N ALA A 330 -18.77 15.13 9.25
CA ALA A 330 -19.64 15.11 10.41
C ALA A 330 -19.22 14.01 11.38
N THR A 331 -19.01 12.79 10.88
CA THR A 331 -18.52 11.66 11.66
C THR A 331 -17.07 11.87 12.11
N ALA A 332 -16.24 12.54 11.30
CA ALA A 332 -14.88 12.88 11.72
C ALA A 332 -14.87 13.84 12.91
N ARG A 333 -15.73 14.88 12.92
CA ARG A 333 -15.85 15.83 14.03
C ARG A 333 -16.35 15.18 15.32
N SER A 334 -17.36 14.31 15.24
CA SER A 334 -17.86 13.60 16.43
C SER A 334 -16.79 12.66 17.01
N ALA A 335 -16.02 11.98 16.16
CA ALA A 335 -14.90 11.15 16.61
C ALA A 335 -13.73 11.98 17.21
N LEU A 336 -13.46 13.18 16.69
CA LEU A 336 -12.51 14.11 17.31
C LEU A 336 -13.00 14.64 18.66
N GLU A 337 -14.31 14.85 18.82
CA GLU A 337 -14.91 15.21 20.10
C GLU A 337 -14.77 14.08 21.13
N ASP A 338 -15.03 12.83 20.73
CA ASP A 338 -14.78 11.66 21.57
C ASP A 338 -13.30 11.58 22.01
N ALA A 339 -12.36 11.87 21.10
CA ALA A 339 -10.94 11.89 21.39
C ALA A 339 -10.58 12.98 22.42
N GLN A 340 -11.15 14.18 22.26
CA GLN A 340 -10.98 15.29 23.20
C GLN A 340 -11.55 14.97 24.59
N GLN A 341 -12.74 14.36 24.65
CA GLN A 341 -13.35 13.93 25.91
C GLN A 341 -12.52 12.84 26.59
N ALA A 342 -12.02 11.86 25.84
CA ALA A 342 -11.14 10.81 26.37
C ALA A 342 -9.80 11.35 26.88
N LEU A 343 -9.24 12.38 26.23
CA LEU A 343 -8.05 13.08 26.68
C LEU A 343 -8.29 13.80 28.03
N ASN A 344 -9.40 14.54 28.13
CA ASN A 344 -9.77 15.26 29.36
C ASN A 344 -10.06 14.31 30.54
N GLN A 345 -10.53 13.10 30.24
CA GLN A 345 -10.81 12.06 31.24
C GLN A 345 -9.58 11.24 31.64
N SER A 346 -8.41 11.48 31.03
CA SER A 346 -7.17 10.72 31.28
C SER A 346 -6.26 11.44 32.29
N PRO A 347 -6.20 11.00 33.55
CA PRO A 347 -5.40 11.68 34.59
C PRO A 347 -3.89 11.51 34.39
N THR A 348 -3.47 10.50 33.62
CA THR A 348 -2.05 10.20 33.36
C THR A 348 -1.50 11.05 32.23
N LEU A 349 -2.27 11.22 31.15
CA LEU A 349 -1.90 12.04 30.00
C LEU A 349 -2.07 13.54 30.30
N GLY A 350 -3.10 13.91 31.07
CA GLY A 350 -3.37 15.29 31.46
C GLY A 350 -2.32 15.95 32.37
N ARG A 351 -1.34 15.19 32.89
CA ARG A 351 -0.20 15.74 33.65
C ARG A 351 0.97 16.20 32.78
N SER A 352 0.98 15.84 31.50
CA SER A 352 2.02 16.29 30.57
C SER A 352 1.79 17.73 30.14
N ALA A 353 2.86 18.50 29.91
CA ALA A 353 2.77 19.86 29.41
C ALA A 353 2.24 19.89 27.96
N SER A 354 2.56 18.87 27.15
CA SER A 354 2.09 18.73 25.77
C SER A 354 0.60 18.34 25.65
N SER A 355 -0.05 17.85 26.71
CA SER A 355 -1.49 17.52 26.66
C SER A 355 -2.38 18.73 26.40
N ALA A 356 -2.02 19.91 26.91
CA ALA A 356 -2.75 21.15 26.66
C ALA A 356 -2.64 21.60 25.21
N ALA A 357 -1.47 21.40 24.59
CA ALA A 357 -1.26 21.65 23.17
C ALA A 357 -2.13 20.69 22.32
N LEU A 358 -2.12 19.39 22.64
CA LEU A 358 -2.97 18.41 21.95
C LEU A 358 -4.46 18.72 22.10
N ALA A 359 -4.92 19.11 23.30
CA ALA A 359 -6.31 19.48 23.53
C ALA A 359 -6.73 20.72 22.72
N THR A 360 -5.84 21.71 22.62
CA THR A 360 -6.02 22.89 21.77
C THR A 360 -6.08 22.47 20.30
N ASP A 361 -5.17 21.63 19.85
CA ASP A 361 -5.09 21.17 18.47
C ASP A 361 -6.37 20.39 18.08
N LEU A 362 -6.83 19.45 18.92
CA LEU A 362 -8.12 18.76 18.72
C LEU A 362 -9.31 19.71 18.66
N SER A 363 -9.33 20.76 19.50
CA SER A 363 -10.38 21.76 19.46
C SER A 363 -10.36 22.59 18.16
N THR A 364 -9.17 22.93 17.65
CA THR A 364 -9.03 23.64 16.38
C THR A 364 -9.41 22.77 15.19
N LEU A 365 -9.04 21.47 15.19
CA LEU A 365 -9.41 20.52 14.15
C LEU A 365 -10.93 20.32 14.11
N LYS A 366 -11.60 20.23 15.26
CA LYS A 366 -13.06 20.10 15.34
C LYS A 366 -13.79 21.29 14.72
N ALA A 367 -13.31 22.50 14.97
CA ALA A 367 -13.90 23.74 14.46
C ALA A 367 -13.54 24.03 12.98
N ARG A 368 -12.58 23.31 12.41
CA ARG A 368 -12.06 23.56 11.07
C ARG A 368 -12.99 23.00 9.99
N SER A 369 -13.13 23.76 8.90
CA SER A 369 -13.77 23.31 7.67
C SER A 369 -12.76 22.64 6.74
N GLY A 370 -13.16 21.54 6.11
CA GLY A 370 -12.32 20.76 5.19
C GLY A 370 -11.24 19.95 5.90
N LEU A 371 -11.60 19.17 6.93
CA LEU A 371 -10.67 18.27 7.63
C LEU A 371 -10.11 17.23 6.66
N ARG A 372 -8.80 17.01 6.69
CA ARG A 372 -8.15 15.99 5.87
C ARG A 372 -7.55 14.86 6.71
N PRO A 373 -7.36 13.66 6.13
CA PRO A 373 -6.67 12.56 6.80
C PRO A 373 -5.31 12.93 7.38
N SER A 374 -4.54 13.78 6.67
CA SER A 374 -3.23 14.26 7.12
C SER A 374 -3.31 15.07 8.42
N ASP A 375 -4.41 15.79 8.65
CA ASP A 375 -4.60 16.58 9.87
C ASP A 375 -4.82 15.63 11.07
N VAL A 376 -5.64 14.59 10.89
CA VAL A 376 -5.87 13.56 11.92
C VAL A 376 -4.60 12.75 12.19
N GLN A 377 -3.81 12.44 11.16
CA GLN A 377 -2.51 11.77 11.30
C GLN A 377 -1.53 12.61 12.14
N SER A 378 -1.55 13.94 11.99
CA SER A 378 -0.71 14.83 12.81
C SER A 378 -1.13 14.80 14.30
N ALA A 379 -2.44 14.78 14.59
CA ALA A 379 -2.96 14.64 15.95
C ALA A 379 -2.61 13.28 16.60
N ILE A 380 -2.56 12.20 15.81
CA ILE A 380 -2.06 10.89 16.26
C ILE A 380 -0.56 10.97 16.61
N GLY A 381 0.22 11.69 15.80
CA GLY A 381 1.64 11.94 16.06
C GLY A 381 1.89 12.76 17.33
N ASP A 382 1.05 13.75 17.63
CA ASP A 382 1.12 14.53 18.86
C ASP A 382 0.71 13.73 20.09
N LEU A 383 -0.30 12.86 19.98
CA LEU A 383 -0.63 11.93 21.06
C LEU A 383 0.56 11.02 21.41
N ALA A 384 1.31 10.56 20.40
CA ALA A 384 2.54 9.80 20.63
C ALA A 384 3.62 10.63 21.36
N ASN A 385 3.69 11.95 21.11
CA ASN A 385 4.60 12.85 21.83
C ASN A 385 4.17 13.05 23.30
N VAL A 386 2.86 13.19 23.55
CA VAL A 386 2.29 13.24 24.91
C VAL A 386 2.64 11.96 25.68
N GLU A 387 2.50 10.79 25.05
CA GLU A 387 2.87 9.52 25.67
C GLU A 387 4.38 9.38 25.93
N ALA A 388 5.21 9.90 25.04
CA ALA A 388 6.66 9.91 25.23
C ALA A 388 7.05 10.77 26.43
N GLU A 389 6.46 11.96 26.57
CA GLU A 389 6.70 12.87 27.70
C GLU A 389 6.30 12.23 29.04
N VAL A 390 5.12 11.59 29.11
CA VAL A 390 4.67 10.85 30.31
C VAL A 390 5.61 9.71 30.68
N LYS A 391 6.29 9.12 29.71
CA LYS A 391 7.30 8.06 29.91
C LYS A 391 8.71 8.60 30.21
N GLY A 392 8.89 9.92 30.30
CA GLY A 392 10.19 10.57 30.46
C GLY A 392 11.10 10.44 29.23
N GLN A 393 10.52 10.20 28.06
CA GLN A 393 11.22 10.07 26.79
C GLN A 393 11.10 11.37 25.98
N THR A 394 12.12 11.67 25.17
CA THR A 394 12.08 12.81 24.25
C THR A 394 11.09 12.52 23.12
N GLY A 395 10.11 13.41 22.94
CA GLY A 395 9.16 13.34 21.82
C GLY A 395 9.81 13.54 20.44
N SER A 396 9.10 13.18 19.39
CA SER A 396 9.52 13.39 18.00
C SER A 396 9.31 14.83 17.58
N VAL A 397 10.41 15.51 17.24
CA VAL A 397 10.40 16.87 16.66
C VAL A 397 9.67 16.89 15.32
N LEU A 398 9.74 15.80 14.54
CA LEU A 398 9.01 15.71 13.27
C LEU A 398 7.50 15.74 13.49
N ASN A 399 6.98 15.05 14.51
CA ASN A 399 5.54 15.07 14.82
C ASN A 399 5.09 16.47 15.23
N ALA A 400 5.87 17.14 16.10
CA ALA A 400 5.59 18.51 16.51
C ALA A 400 5.63 19.51 15.33
N SER A 401 6.55 19.28 14.38
CA SER A 401 6.62 20.08 13.15
C SER A 401 5.42 19.83 12.23
N ALA A 402 5.00 18.57 12.07
CA ALA A 402 3.87 18.19 11.25
C ALA A 402 2.54 18.77 11.79
N ALA A 403 2.36 18.74 13.11
CA ALA A 403 1.23 19.38 13.78
C ALA A 403 1.24 20.91 13.61
N SER A 404 2.41 21.53 13.70
CA SER A 404 2.55 22.98 13.49
C SER A 404 2.21 23.38 12.05
N VAL A 405 2.64 22.60 11.05
CA VAL A 405 2.28 22.81 9.64
C VAL A 405 0.79 22.55 9.41
N SER A 406 0.22 21.47 9.96
CA SER A 406 -1.23 21.21 9.86
C SER A 406 -2.02 22.36 10.46
N ARG A 407 -1.60 22.92 11.60
CA ARG A 407 -2.25 24.10 12.20
C ARG A 407 -2.18 25.33 11.32
N GLY A 408 -0.99 25.70 10.83
CA GLY A 408 -0.78 26.94 10.08
C GLY A 408 -1.29 26.91 8.64
N VAL A 409 -1.22 25.75 7.98
CA VAL A 409 -1.46 25.62 6.54
C VAL A 409 -2.67 24.74 6.22
N GLY A 410 -3.29 24.06 7.19
CA GLY A 410 -4.43 23.18 6.94
C GLY A 410 -5.77 23.90 6.67
N GLY A 411 -6.79 23.11 6.29
CA GLY A 411 -8.15 23.61 6.03
C GLY A 411 -8.24 24.65 4.91
N GLY A 412 -8.91 25.77 5.19
CA GLY A 412 -9.15 26.84 4.21
C GLY A 412 -7.89 27.53 3.69
N ILE A 413 -6.86 27.68 4.53
CA ILE A 413 -5.58 28.29 4.10
C ILE A 413 -4.95 27.43 3.00
N ARG A 414 -4.91 26.11 3.20
CA ARG A 414 -4.46 25.17 2.17
C ARG A 414 -5.25 25.33 0.89
N ALA A 415 -6.57 25.34 1.01
CA ALA A 415 -7.48 25.37 -0.13
C ALA A 415 -7.25 26.63 -0.98
N VAL A 416 -7.15 27.79 -0.34
CA VAL A 416 -6.86 29.07 -1.01
C VAL A 416 -5.45 29.08 -1.61
N LEU A 417 -4.44 28.64 -0.87
CA LEU A 417 -3.05 28.60 -1.34
C LEU A 417 -2.92 27.75 -2.60
N PHE A 418 -3.42 26.52 -2.59
CA PHE A 418 -3.35 25.62 -3.73
C PHE A 418 -4.21 26.11 -4.91
N PHE A 419 -5.32 26.78 -4.65
CA PHE A 419 -6.11 27.42 -5.70
C PHE A 419 -5.38 28.58 -6.36
N VAL A 420 -4.74 29.46 -5.58
CA VAL A 420 -3.93 30.57 -6.11
C VAL A 420 -2.75 30.02 -6.92
N LEU A 421 -2.06 28.99 -6.41
CA LEU A 421 -0.99 28.32 -7.15
C LEU A 421 -1.49 27.69 -8.46
N ALA A 422 -2.67 27.06 -8.44
CA ALA A 422 -3.32 26.54 -9.63
C ALA A 422 -3.58 27.66 -10.67
N LEU A 423 -4.13 28.80 -10.25
CA LEU A 423 -4.32 29.95 -11.14
C LEU A 423 -3.00 30.50 -11.69
N ILE A 424 -2.00 30.70 -10.84
CA ILE A 424 -0.67 31.19 -11.25
C ILE A 424 -0.04 30.23 -12.27
N SER A 425 -0.22 28.92 -12.09
CA SER A 425 0.32 27.91 -13.01
C SER A 425 -0.30 27.93 -14.42
N LEU A 426 -1.49 28.50 -14.59
CA LEU A 426 -2.11 28.66 -15.90
C LEU A 426 -1.46 29.79 -16.71
N TYR A 427 -0.88 30.79 -16.05
CA TYR A 427 -0.26 31.93 -16.71
C TYR A 427 0.93 31.57 -17.62
N PRO A 428 1.94 30.76 -17.19
CA PRO A 428 3.01 30.35 -18.09
C PRO A 428 2.51 29.48 -19.25
N LEU A 429 1.46 28.67 -19.05
CA LEU A 429 0.84 27.89 -20.13
C LEU A 429 0.18 28.80 -21.16
N TYR A 430 -0.50 29.85 -20.71
CA TYR A 430 -1.10 30.87 -21.56
C TYR A 430 -0.05 31.61 -22.38
N LEU A 431 1.02 32.08 -21.72
CA LEU A 431 2.13 32.77 -22.40
C LEU A 431 2.81 31.86 -23.43
N LEU A 432 3.03 30.58 -23.10
CA LEU A 432 3.61 29.62 -24.04
C LEU A 432 2.72 29.41 -25.28
N ASN A 433 1.40 29.31 -25.07
CA ASN A 433 0.44 29.19 -26.17
C ASN A 433 0.43 30.44 -27.06
N LEU A 434 0.56 31.62 -26.47
CA LEU A 434 0.60 32.89 -27.19
C LEU A 434 1.91 33.10 -27.96
N ALA A 435 3.05 32.76 -27.34
CA ALA A 435 4.38 32.99 -27.91
C ALA A 435 4.67 32.09 -29.12
N PHE A 436 4.31 30.81 -29.05
CA PHE A 436 4.68 29.82 -30.07
C PHE A 436 3.51 29.34 -30.95
N GLY A 437 2.28 29.68 -30.57
CA GLY A 437 1.07 29.38 -31.33
C GLY A 437 0.72 27.88 -31.35
N SER A 438 -0.58 27.57 -31.38
CA SER A 438 -1.05 26.18 -31.38
C SER A 438 -0.88 25.45 -32.72
N ARG A 439 -0.26 26.05 -33.74
CA ARG A 439 -0.17 25.45 -35.09
C ARG A 439 0.95 24.40 -35.21
N ASN A 440 2.01 24.51 -34.42
CA ASN A 440 3.11 23.54 -34.45
C ASN A 440 2.81 22.33 -33.54
N PRO A 441 2.77 21.09 -34.07
CA PRO A 441 2.47 19.89 -33.27
C PRO A 441 3.46 19.66 -32.13
N TYR A 442 4.74 20.03 -32.28
CA TYR A 442 5.75 19.83 -31.24
C TYR A 442 5.57 20.78 -30.05
N TRP A 443 5.26 22.05 -30.31
CA TRP A 443 4.93 23.01 -29.25
C TRP A 443 3.63 22.63 -28.52
N ARG A 444 2.64 22.07 -29.22
CA ARG A 444 1.44 21.51 -28.57
C ARG A 444 1.77 20.35 -27.65
N SER A 445 2.69 19.47 -28.03
CA SER A 445 3.13 18.37 -27.16
C SER A 445 3.89 18.87 -25.93
N VAL A 446 4.74 19.89 -26.07
CA VAL A 446 5.40 20.53 -24.92
C VAL A 446 4.38 21.15 -23.97
N LEU A 447 3.41 21.89 -24.53
CA LEU A 447 2.33 22.52 -23.75
C LEU A 447 1.45 21.48 -23.06
N GLY A 448 1.10 20.39 -23.75
CA GLY A 448 0.37 19.27 -23.18
C GLY A 448 1.15 18.57 -22.07
N GLY A 449 2.47 18.39 -22.24
CA GLY A 449 3.35 17.82 -21.22
C GLY A 449 3.44 18.68 -19.97
N LEU A 450 3.60 19.99 -20.12
CA LEU A 450 3.55 20.94 -19.00
C LEU A 450 2.19 20.97 -18.30
N MET A 451 1.09 20.92 -19.06
CA MET A 451 -0.25 20.83 -18.50
C MET A 451 -0.44 19.55 -17.69
N LEU A 452 0.04 18.41 -18.19
CA LEU A 452 0.02 17.13 -17.48
C LEU A 452 0.89 17.17 -16.21
N LEU A 453 2.03 17.87 -16.24
CA LEU A 453 2.90 18.05 -15.07
C LEU A 453 2.22 18.88 -13.97
N LEU A 454 1.45 19.90 -14.38
CA LEU A 454 0.71 20.81 -13.49
C LEU A 454 -0.67 20.28 -13.10
N LEU A 455 -1.16 19.24 -13.78
CA LEU A 455 -2.48 18.63 -13.53
C LEU A 455 -2.71 18.31 -12.04
N PRO A 456 -1.74 17.76 -11.28
CA PRO A 456 -1.96 17.49 -9.86
C PRO A 456 -2.24 18.74 -9.03
N LEU A 457 -1.49 19.81 -9.32
CA LEU A 457 -1.67 21.11 -8.67
C LEU A 457 -3.03 21.72 -9.01
N LEU A 458 -3.44 21.63 -10.28
CA LEU A 458 -4.74 22.13 -10.76
C LEU A 458 -5.91 21.40 -10.08
N LEU A 459 -5.84 20.07 -10.00
CA LEU A 459 -6.88 19.26 -9.36
C LEU A 459 -6.93 19.50 -7.85
N GLU A 460 -5.78 19.58 -7.18
CA GLU A 460 -5.67 19.88 -5.75
C GLU A 460 -6.24 21.27 -5.41
N GLY A 461 -5.92 22.29 -6.23
CA GLY A 461 -6.42 23.65 -6.03
C GLY A 461 -7.93 23.77 -6.27
N LEU A 462 -8.43 23.23 -7.37
CA LEU A 462 -9.85 23.32 -7.73
C LEU A 462 -10.72 22.50 -6.76
N PHE A 463 -10.45 21.20 -6.62
CA PHE A 463 -11.28 20.34 -5.78
C PHE A 463 -11.06 20.54 -4.29
N GLY A 464 -9.86 21.00 -3.89
CA GLY A 464 -9.60 21.43 -2.53
C GLY A 464 -10.43 22.65 -2.14
N LEU A 465 -10.54 23.64 -3.02
CA LEU A 465 -11.38 24.81 -2.79
C LEU A 465 -12.87 24.46 -2.80
N LEU A 466 -13.36 23.74 -3.81
CA LEU A 466 -14.78 23.36 -3.90
C LEU A 466 -15.21 22.50 -2.71
N GLY A 467 -14.34 21.60 -2.26
CA GLY A 467 -14.58 20.77 -1.08
C GLY A 467 -14.62 21.57 0.22
N TRP A 468 -13.74 22.55 0.38
CA TRP A 468 -13.77 23.48 1.50
C TRP A 468 -15.04 24.36 1.51
N LEU A 469 -15.43 24.93 0.36
CA LEU A 469 -16.69 25.66 0.22
C LEU A 469 -17.91 24.77 0.48
N GLY A 470 -17.88 23.53 0.00
CA GLY A 470 -18.93 22.55 0.25
C GLY A 470 -19.12 22.24 1.72
N ASP A 471 -18.03 22.20 2.49
CA ASP A 471 -18.10 22.00 3.92
C ASP A 471 -18.63 23.24 4.67
N LEU A 472 -18.24 24.44 4.25
CA LEU A 472 -18.77 25.72 4.76
C LEU A 472 -20.27 25.89 4.49
N ALA A 473 -20.71 25.56 3.29
CA ALA A 473 -22.09 25.72 2.86
C ALA A 473 -23.00 24.53 3.24
N GLY A 474 -22.45 23.48 3.86
CA GLY A 474 -23.19 22.29 4.27
C GLY A 474 -23.58 21.33 3.14
N PHE A 475 -23.14 21.58 1.89
CA PHE A 475 -23.47 20.76 0.73
C PHE A 475 -22.59 19.51 0.64
N GLY A 476 -23.18 18.34 0.94
CA GLY A 476 -22.47 17.05 0.93
C GLY A 476 -21.84 16.66 -0.41
N ALA A 477 -22.46 17.02 -1.53
CA ALA A 477 -21.93 16.72 -2.87
C ALA A 477 -20.68 17.54 -3.23
N LEU A 478 -20.60 18.79 -2.78
CA LEU A 478 -19.41 19.63 -2.96
C LEU A 478 -18.30 19.18 -2.01
N ARG A 479 -18.66 18.80 -0.77
CA ARG A 479 -17.72 18.25 0.22
C ARG A 479 -17.03 16.98 -0.28
N SER A 480 -17.74 16.08 -0.95
CA SER A 480 -17.14 14.83 -1.47
C SER A 480 -16.13 15.05 -2.59
N LEU A 481 -16.09 16.24 -3.21
CA LEU A 481 -15.07 16.58 -4.20
C LEU A 481 -13.66 16.59 -3.61
N THR A 482 -13.48 16.73 -2.29
CA THR A 482 -12.15 16.55 -1.69
C THR A 482 -11.58 15.15 -1.93
N ASN A 483 -12.41 14.13 -2.16
CA ASN A 483 -11.96 12.77 -2.51
C ASN A 483 -11.33 12.68 -3.91
N LEU A 484 -11.53 13.68 -4.75
CA LEU A 484 -10.86 13.81 -6.05
C LEU A 484 -9.49 14.49 -5.94
N THR A 485 -9.13 14.98 -4.76
CA THR A 485 -7.78 15.51 -4.53
C THR A 485 -6.77 14.38 -4.46
N LEU A 486 -5.67 14.55 -5.20
CA LEU A 486 -4.65 13.51 -5.34
C LEU A 486 -3.84 13.29 -4.06
N THR A 487 -3.92 14.20 -3.10
CA THR A 487 -3.20 14.06 -1.82
C THR A 487 -4.00 13.36 -0.73
N GLN A 488 -5.30 13.12 -0.95
CA GLN A 488 -6.21 12.51 0.03
C GLN A 488 -6.57 11.06 -0.32
N ASN A 489 -6.58 10.72 -1.60
CA ASN A 489 -7.05 9.42 -2.08
C ASN A 489 -5.89 8.45 -2.32
N ALA A 490 -6.11 7.15 -2.07
CA ALA A 490 -5.12 6.09 -2.34
C ALA A 490 -4.72 6.01 -3.82
N TRP A 491 -5.64 6.40 -4.73
CA TRP A 491 -5.38 6.51 -6.17
C TRP A 491 -4.53 7.71 -6.55
N GLY A 492 -4.32 8.65 -5.62
CA GLY A 492 -3.59 9.88 -5.84
C GLY A 492 -2.15 9.68 -6.30
N GLY A 493 -1.41 8.81 -5.61
CA GLY A 493 -0.05 8.44 -5.98
C GLY A 493 0.05 7.82 -7.38
N PRO A 494 -0.72 6.76 -7.68
CA PRO A 494 -0.75 6.15 -9.01
C PRO A 494 -1.15 7.12 -10.14
N VAL A 495 -2.20 7.93 -9.94
CA VAL A 495 -2.64 8.91 -10.94
C VAL A 495 -1.58 9.98 -11.17
N TRP A 496 -0.92 10.44 -10.11
CA TRP A 496 0.20 11.36 -10.21
C TRP A 496 1.38 10.76 -10.98
N ALA A 497 1.76 9.52 -10.67
CA ALA A 497 2.82 8.80 -11.38
C ALA A 497 2.49 8.61 -12.87
N LEU A 498 1.25 8.29 -13.21
CA LEU A 498 0.79 8.18 -14.60
C LEU A 498 0.86 9.53 -15.32
N SER A 499 0.39 10.60 -14.67
CA SER A 499 0.47 11.97 -15.17
C SER A 499 1.93 12.38 -15.44
N LEU A 500 2.87 12.01 -14.56
CA LEU A 500 4.30 12.25 -14.77
C LEU A 500 4.86 11.48 -15.97
N VAL A 501 4.53 10.19 -16.13
CA VAL A 501 5.00 9.40 -17.29
C VAL A 501 4.48 10.01 -18.60
N LEU A 502 3.20 10.37 -18.65
CA LEU A 502 2.62 11.00 -19.83
C LEU A 502 3.23 12.38 -20.10
N ALA A 503 3.45 13.18 -19.06
CA ALA A 503 4.11 14.49 -19.15
C ALA A 503 5.52 14.34 -19.73
N LEU A 504 6.33 13.44 -19.17
CA LEU A 504 7.70 13.19 -19.64
C LEU A 504 7.72 12.69 -21.08
N THR A 505 6.79 11.82 -21.47
CA THR A 505 6.68 11.31 -22.84
C THR A 505 6.34 12.44 -23.81
N ALA A 506 5.35 13.28 -23.48
CA ALA A 506 4.92 14.40 -24.31
C ALA A 506 6.02 15.48 -24.43
N LEU A 507 6.71 15.79 -23.33
CA LEU A 507 7.86 16.71 -23.33
C LEU A 507 9.02 16.17 -24.16
N THR A 508 9.35 14.89 -24.01
CA THR A 508 10.43 14.25 -24.78
C THR A 508 10.12 14.28 -26.28
N TYR A 509 8.89 13.94 -26.66
CA TYR A 509 8.44 14.01 -28.05
C TYR A 509 8.48 15.44 -28.61
N GLY A 510 7.95 16.40 -27.86
CA GLY A 510 7.92 17.82 -28.24
C GLY A 510 9.32 18.41 -28.39
N PHE A 511 10.19 18.26 -27.39
CA PHE A 511 11.57 18.77 -27.46
C PHE A 511 12.40 18.08 -28.54
N ARG A 512 12.26 16.76 -28.72
CA ARG A 512 12.94 16.05 -29.80
C ARG A 512 12.52 16.57 -31.18
N GLY A 513 11.22 16.80 -31.38
CA GLY A 513 10.69 17.38 -32.61
C GLY A 513 11.22 18.79 -32.89
N LEU A 514 11.31 19.63 -31.86
CA LEU A 514 11.93 20.95 -31.96
C LEU A 514 13.41 20.87 -32.32
N CYS A 515 14.17 19.97 -31.70
CA CYS A 515 15.59 19.79 -32.05
C CYS A 515 15.79 19.33 -33.50
N ILE A 516 14.89 18.50 -34.04
CA ILE A 516 14.92 18.12 -35.46
C ILE A 516 14.58 19.32 -36.34
N GLN A 517 13.55 20.10 -35.98
CA GLN A 517 13.14 21.30 -36.73
C GLN A 517 14.24 22.37 -36.79
N PHE A 518 15.01 22.53 -35.72
CA PHE A 518 16.15 23.45 -35.66
C PHE A 518 17.48 22.84 -36.16
N GLY A 519 17.47 21.61 -36.68
CA GLY A 519 18.67 20.96 -37.22
C GLY A 519 19.73 20.57 -36.18
N LEU A 520 19.37 20.55 -34.89
CA LEU A 520 20.24 20.13 -33.79
C LEU A 520 20.36 18.59 -33.69
N LEU A 521 19.41 17.86 -34.27
CA LEU A 521 19.35 16.40 -34.27
C LEU A 521 18.97 15.88 -35.67
N GLY A 522 19.92 15.23 -36.36
CA GLY A 522 19.77 14.68 -37.73
C GLY A 522 20.72 15.33 -38.74
N SER A 523 21.03 14.64 -39.84
CA SER A 523 21.90 15.17 -40.90
C SER A 523 21.24 16.39 -41.55
N ALA A 524 21.93 17.54 -41.47
CA ALA A 524 21.50 18.80 -42.05
C ALA A 524 21.20 18.64 -43.55
N LYS A 525 19.91 18.59 -43.90
CA LYS A 525 19.48 19.03 -45.22
C LYS A 525 18.98 20.45 -45.03
N PRO A 526 19.68 21.47 -45.56
CA PRO A 526 19.22 22.85 -45.42
C PRO A 526 17.80 22.92 -45.98
N MET A 527 16.89 23.48 -45.18
CA MET A 527 15.57 23.88 -45.64
C MET A 527 15.80 24.84 -46.80
N GLN A 528 15.51 24.40 -48.04
CA GLN A 528 15.32 25.32 -49.13
C GLN A 528 14.16 26.21 -48.71
N THR A 529 14.49 27.45 -48.39
CA THR A 529 13.51 28.50 -48.23
C THR A 529 12.86 28.64 -49.60
N GLU A 530 11.65 28.10 -49.78
CA GLU A 530 10.75 28.51 -50.85
C GLU A 530 10.40 29.98 -50.60
N THR A 531 11.30 30.84 -51.00
CA THR A 531 11.10 32.29 -51.09
C THR A 531 11.90 32.76 -52.28
N GLN A 532 11.50 32.31 -53.48
CA GLN A 532 11.80 32.94 -54.77
C GLN A 532 11.16 32.09 -55.90
N SER A 533 9.85 32.16 -56.07
CA SER A 533 9.20 31.71 -57.33
C SER A 533 7.79 32.30 -57.57
N SER A 534 7.50 33.50 -57.06
CA SER A 534 6.32 34.27 -57.51
C SER A 534 6.37 35.72 -57.03
N LEU A 535 7.42 36.43 -57.42
CA LEU A 535 7.35 37.87 -57.63
C LEU A 535 7.89 38.12 -59.04
N GLU A 536 7.12 37.62 -60.00
CA GLU A 536 7.18 38.04 -61.39
C GLU A 536 6.59 39.46 -61.40
N TRP A 537 7.48 40.44 -61.42
CA TRP A 537 7.12 41.83 -61.66
C TRP A 537 6.71 41.92 -63.13
N ASP A 538 5.40 41.97 -63.33
CA ASP A 538 4.77 42.34 -64.59
C ASP A 538 5.05 43.83 -64.81
N GLU A 539 6.15 44.16 -65.49
CA GLU A 539 6.41 45.49 -66.05
C GLU A 539 6.07 45.48 -67.54
N GLU A 540 4.81 45.73 -67.85
CA GLU A 540 4.42 46.43 -69.08
C GLU A 540 4.48 47.94 -68.83
N ILE A 541 5.36 48.63 -69.57
CA ILE A 541 5.20 49.91 -70.33
C ILE A 541 6.58 50.54 -70.58
#